data_AF-A0A2W4SER3-F1
#
_entry.id   AF-A0A2W4SER3-F1
#
_cell.length_a   1.000
_cell.length_b   1.000
_cell.length_c   1.000
_cell.angle_alpha   90.00
_cell.angle_beta   90.00
_cell.angle_gamma   90.00
#
_symmetry.space_group_name_H-M   'P 1'
#
loop_
_entity.id
_entity.type
_entity.pdbx_description
1 polymer ?
#
loop_
_entity_poly.entity_id
_entity_poly.type
_entity_poly.pdbx_seq_one_letter_code
_entity_poly.pdbx_strand_id
1 'polypeptide(L)'
;MGFKNGNISSNTFYHVLDLEKMMLSAMSNCRDKLEAGGPAVDSALTRWFGDNSLAFRKKMKSDVARMRGVLNGNSINCLSEAVTIHVQPAKAGSPIQPTKVAGTKLAGGAANNNATALHYTTGMFGGTEAQRVVQMQNTDLYIKIGVNFGNLPKTSLGLAASWNGQDRLETMLHELSHYVHGTADEKLDDGVTTAYGGQDARLLATQSVDRAKNNAENWGFLIEELGT
;
A
#
# COMPACT_ATOMS: atom_id res chain seq x y z
N MET A 1 -41.66 -9.69 -22.27
CA MET A 1 -40.50 -8.78 -22.14
C MET A 1 -39.43 -9.53 -21.36
N GLY A 2 -38.42 -10.06 -22.04
CA GLY A 2 -37.34 -10.82 -21.41
C GLY A 2 -36.24 -9.87 -20.91
N PHE A 3 -35.99 -9.86 -19.61
CA PHE A 3 -34.84 -9.16 -19.05
C PHE A 3 -33.57 -9.92 -19.44
N LYS A 4 -32.72 -9.27 -20.25
CA LYS A 4 -31.39 -9.77 -20.59
C LYS A 4 -30.56 -9.81 -19.31
N ASN A 5 -30.11 -11.01 -18.92
CA ASN A 5 -29.04 -11.17 -17.95
C ASN A 5 -27.79 -10.47 -18.50
N GLY A 6 -27.48 -9.30 -17.95
CA GLY A 6 -26.22 -8.65 -18.19
C GLY A 6 -25.12 -9.52 -17.62
N ASN A 7 -24.27 -10.07 -18.49
CA ASN A 7 -23.00 -10.67 -18.11
C ASN A 7 -22.21 -9.64 -17.30
N ILE A 8 -22.17 -9.82 -15.98
CA ILE A 8 -21.13 -9.23 -15.14
C ILE A 8 -19.86 -9.95 -15.59
N SER A 9 -19.09 -9.28 -16.46
CA SER A 9 -17.77 -9.75 -16.89
C SER A 9 -16.98 -10.15 -15.65
N SER A 10 -16.48 -11.38 -15.65
CA SER A 10 -15.59 -11.95 -14.64
C SER A 10 -14.73 -10.87 -13.99
N ASN A 11 -15.03 -10.54 -12.74
CA ASN A 11 -14.20 -9.68 -11.91
C ASN A 11 -12.76 -10.19 -12.03
N THR A 12 -11.88 -9.35 -12.55
CA THR A 12 -10.44 -9.56 -12.55
C THR A 12 -9.97 -9.53 -11.10
N PHE A 13 -10.22 -10.61 -10.36
CA PHE A 13 -9.43 -10.92 -9.18
C PHE A 13 -8.04 -11.17 -9.72
N TYR A 14 -7.18 -10.14 -9.68
CA TYR A 14 -5.75 -10.35 -9.83
C TYR A 14 -5.37 -11.52 -8.91
N HIS A 15 -4.48 -12.41 -9.33
CA HIS A 15 -4.01 -13.49 -8.46
C HIS A 15 -3.25 -12.87 -7.28
N VAL A 16 -4.00 -12.40 -6.27
CA VAL A 16 -3.48 -11.69 -5.09
C VAL A 16 -2.48 -12.56 -4.36
N LEU A 17 -2.66 -13.89 -4.43
CA LEU A 17 -1.74 -14.89 -3.90
C LEU A 17 -0.31 -14.77 -4.44
N ASP A 18 -0.12 -14.40 -5.71
CA ASP A 18 1.23 -14.23 -6.27
C ASP A 18 1.88 -12.95 -5.72
N LEU A 19 1.13 -11.85 -5.66
CA LEU A 19 1.63 -10.57 -5.13
C LEU A 19 1.90 -10.65 -3.63
N GLU A 20 1.05 -11.32 -2.86
CA GLU A 20 1.25 -11.55 -1.43
C GLU A 20 2.55 -12.31 -1.16
N LYS A 21 2.80 -13.40 -1.89
CA LYS A 21 4.06 -14.14 -1.80
C LYS A 21 5.27 -13.28 -2.15
N MET A 22 5.15 -12.44 -3.17
CA MET A 22 6.20 -11.50 -3.56
C MET A 22 6.47 -10.47 -2.45
N MET A 23 5.44 -9.88 -1.85
CA MET A 23 5.57 -8.95 -0.72
C MET A 23 6.23 -9.63 0.49
N LEU A 24 5.79 -10.82 0.85
CA LEU A 24 6.37 -11.60 1.95
C LEU A 24 7.86 -11.90 1.71
N SER A 25 8.22 -12.28 0.48
CA SER A 25 9.61 -12.52 0.10
C SER A 25 10.43 -11.24 0.14
N ALA A 26 9.94 -10.16 -0.46
CA ALA A 26 10.63 -8.87 -0.52
C ALA A 26 10.90 -8.31 0.88
N MET A 27 9.91 -8.33 1.77
CA MET A 27 10.10 -7.92 3.16
C MET A 27 11.09 -8.81 3.93
N SER A 28 11.09 -10.12 3.69
CA SER A 28 12.06 -11.03 4.32
C SER A 28 13.49 -10.71 3.87
N ASN A 29 13.70 -10.61 2.56
CA ASN A 29 15.00 -10.29 1.97
C ASN A 29 15.50 -8.90 2.40
N CYS A 30 14.62 -7.89 2.40
CA CYS A 30 14.95 -6.55 2.86
C CYS A 30 15.41 -6.55 4.31
N ARG A 31 14.66 -7.21 5.21
CA ARG A 31 15.05 -7.36 6.63
C ARG A 31 16.42 -8.03 6.78
N ASP A 32 16.66 -9.11 6.04
CA ASP A 32 17.89 -9.89 6.15
C ASP A 32 19.10 -9.08 5.60
N LYS A 33 18.92 -8.31 4.51
CA LYS A 33 19.94 -7.36 4.02
C LYS A 33 20.18 -6.23 5.04
N LEU A 34 19.14 -5.68 5.67
CA LEU A 34 19.28 -4.65 6.72
C LEU A 34 20.06 -5.16 7.94
N GLU A 35 19.90 -6.43 8.31
CA GLU A 35 20.69 -7.08 9.38
C GLU A 35 22.16 -7.24 8.97
N ALA A 36 22.41 -7.77 7.76
CA ALA A 36 23.76 -7.99 7.25
C ALA A 36 24.53 -6.67 7.06
N GLY A 37 23.83 -5.60 6.65
CA GLY A 37 24.42 -4.31 6.34
C GLY A 37 25.29 -4.32 5.08
N GLY A 38 26.19 -3.33 4.99
CA GLY A 38 27.14 -3.20 3.90
C GLY A 38 26.83 -2.03 2.94
N PRO A 39 27.73 -1.74 1.99
CA PRO A 39 27.68 -0.51 1.19
C PRO A 39 26.40 -0.34 0.36
N ALA A 40 25.82 -1.43 -0.13
CA ALA A 40 24.57 -1.40 -0.88
C ALA A 40 23.39 -0.97 0.01
N VAL A 41 23.34 -1.48 1.24
CA VAL A 41 22.31 -1.14 2.23
C VAL A 41 22.47 0.32 2.67
N ASP A 42 23.71 0.74 2.94
CA ASP A 42 24.02 2.13 3.32
C ASP A 42 23.60 3.10 2.21
N SER A 43 23.85 2.72 0.95
CA SER A 43 23.46 3.50 -0.23
C SER A 43 21.94 3.58 -0.39
N ALA A 44 21.23 2.47 -0.22
CA ALA A 44 19.77 2.43 -0.33
C ALA A 44 19.10 3.27 0.78
N LEU A 45 19.53 3.12 2.03
CA LEU A 45 19.01 3.89 3.17
C LEU A 45 19.26 5.39 3.00
N THR A 46 20.46 5.78 2.57
CA THR A 46 20.79 7.19 2.29
C THR A 46 19.93 7.73 1.14
N ARG A 47 19.73 6.94 0.09
CA ARG A 47 18.98 7.35 -1.10
C ARG A 47 17.50 7.57 -0.81
N TRP A 48 16.88 6.67 -0.06
CA TRP A 48 15.44 6.71 0.19
C TRP A 48 15.05 7.44 1.46
N PHE A 49 15.96 7.66 2.41
CA PHE A 49 15.60 8.31 3.67
C PHE A 49 16.53 9.43 4.10
N GLY A 50 17.66 9.63 3.39
CA GLY A 50 18.69 10.58 3.81
C GLY A 50 19.37 10.20 5.15
N ASP A 51 19.10 9.01 5.68
CA ASP A 51 19.61 8.52 6.97
C ASP A 51 20.01 7.05 6.82
N ASN A 52 21.28 6.75 7.13
CA ASN A 52 21.83 5.39 7.17
C ASN A 52 22.37 5.01 8.55
N SER A 53 22.02 5.78 9.58
CA SER A 53 22.48 5.58 10.95
C SER A 53 22.13 4.18 11.45
N LEU A 54 22.97 3.65 12.33
CA LEU A 54 22.76 2.31 12.90
C LEU A 54 21.42 2.22 13.67
N ALA A 55 21.02 3.30 14.34
CA ALA A 55 19.75 3.38 15.05
C ALA A 55 18.56 3.28 14.07
N PHE A 56 18.60 4.05 12.98
CA PHE A 56 17.55 4.01 11.97
C PHE A 56 17.47 2.65 11.27
N ARG A 57 18.60 2.04 10.92
CA ARG A 57 18.64 0.69 10.34
C ARG A 57 18.00 -0.37 11.24
N LYS A 58 18.31 -0.35 12.54
CA LYS A 58 17.70 -1.26 13.52
C LYS A 58 16.19 -1.07 13.63
N LYS A 59 15.74 0.19 13.60
CA LYS A 59 14.31 0.53 13.59
C LYS A 59 13.65 0.02 12.30
N MET A 60 14.21 0.33 11.14
CA MET A 60 13.72 -0.08 9.82
C MET A 60 13.58 -1.61 9.71
N LYS A 61 14.59 -2.36 10.16
CA LYS A 61 14.52 -3.83 10.23
C LYS A 61 13.32 -4.32 11.04
N SER A 62 13.09 -3.74 12.21
CA SER A 62 11.98 -4.12 13.10
C SER A 62 10.62 -3.74 12.49
N ASP A 63 10.57 -2.60 11.82
CA ASP A 63 9.38 -2.09 11.14
C ASP A 63 9.00 -2.96 9.94
N VAL A 64 9.96 -3.32 9.08
CA VAL A 64 9.73 -4.27 7.96
C VAL A 64 9.27 -5.64 8.48
N ALA A 65 9.83 -6.11 9.60
CA ALA A 65 9.36 -7.34 10.23
C ALA A 65 7.90 -7.22 10.72
N ARG A 66 7.49 -6.04 11.20
CA ARG A 66 6.11 -5.75 11.60
C ARG A 66 5.16 -5.76 10.39
N MET A 67 5.54 -5.13 9.27
CA MET A 67 4.75 -5.19 8.03
C MET A 67 4.54 -6.63 7.56
N ARG A 68 5.60 -7.43 7.58
CA ARG A 68 5.53 -8.86 7.26
C ARG A 68 4.64 -9.63 8.24
N GLY A 69 4.69 -9.31 9.53
CA GLY A 69 3.85 -9.93 10.55
C GLY A 69 2.36 -9.67 10.32
N VAL A 70 2.01 -8.43 9.98
CA VAL A 70 0.64 -8.08 9.56
C VAL A 70 0.25 -8.90 8.34
N LEU A 71 1.09 -8.99 7.32
CA LEU A 71 0.74 -9.74 6.13
C LEU A 71 0.52 -11.25 6.38
N ASN A 72 1.34 -11.91 7.20
CA ASN A 72 1.12 -13.34 7.49
C ASN A 72 -0.16 -13.62 8.31
N GLY A 73 -0.66 -12.64 9.04
CA GLY A 73 -1.84 -12.78 9.88
C GLY A 73 -3.15 -12.39 9.19
N ASN A 74 -3.09 -11.83 7.97
CA ASN A 74 -4.22 -11.22 7.31
C ASN A 74 -4.29 -11.64 5.83
N SER A 75 -5.49 -11.93 5.32
CA SER A 75 -5.65 -12.12 3.88
C SER A 75 -5.70 -10.75 3.20
N ILE A 76 -4.90 -10.53 2.15
CA ILE A 76 -5.03 -9.31 1.34
C ILE A 76 -6.17 -9.49 0.35
N ASN A 77 -7.04 -8.49 0.28
CA ASN A 77 -8.08 -8.36 -0.72
C ASN A 77 -7.89 -7.05 -1.50
N CYS A 78 -7.59 -7.16 -2.79
CA CYS A 78 -7.49 -6.00 -3.68
C CYS A 78 -8.87 -5.69 -4.28
N LEU A 79 -9.37 -4.47 -4.08
CA LEU A 79 -10.65 -4.01 -4.62
C LEU A 79 -10.41 -2.95 -5.70
N SER A 80 -11.05 -3.12 -6.86
CA SER A 80 -10.96 -2.12 -7.93
C SER A 80 -11.79 -0.88 -7.61
N GLU A 81 -11.47 0.26 -8.23
CA GLU A 81 -12.10 1.54 -7.92
C GLU A 81 -13.63 1.61 -8.08
N ALA A 82 -14.18 0.72 -8.90
CA ALA A 82 -15.61 0.60 -9.16
C ALA A 82 -16.40 -0.07 -8.00
N VAL A 83 -15.72 -0.52 -6.95
CA VAL A 83 -16.35 -1.21 -5.81
C VAL A 83 -16.61 -0.22 -4.67
N THR A 84 -17.88 0.05 -4.42
CA THR A 84 -18.35 0.70 -3.18
C THR A 84 -18.70 -0.40 -2.18
N ILE A 85 -18.06 -0.41 -1.01
CA ILE A 85 -18.44 -1.32 0.08
C ILE A 85 -19.59 -0.67 0.85
N HIS A 86 -20.81 -1.15 0.65
CA HIS A 86 -21.93 -0.82 1.53
C HIS A 86 -21.84 -1.66 2.80
N VAL A 87 -21.23 -1.10 3.86
CA VAL A 87 -21.35 -1.66 5.20
C VAL A 87 -22.71 -1.23 5.76
N GLN A 88 -23.71 -2.12 5.74
CA GLN A 88 -24.91 -1.85 6.51
C GLN A 88 -24.55 -1.88 8.00
N PRO A 89 -24.99 -0.89 8.80
CA PRO A 89 -24.83 -0.97 10.24
C PRO A 89 -25.54 -2.25 10.71
N ALA A 90 -24.79 -3.14 11.36
CA ALA A 90 -25.38 -4.34 11.94
C ALA A 90 -26.48 -3.92 12.92
N LYS A 91 -27.67 -4.52 12.79
CA LYS A 91 -28.59 -4.56 13.92
C LYS A 91 -27.82 -5.17 15.10
N ALA A 92 -27.88 -4.53 16.26
CA ALA A 92 -27.23 -5.02 17.48
C ALA A 92 -27.50 -6.52 17.66
N GLY A 93 -26.44 -7.32 17.66
CA GLY A 93 -26.50 -8.78 17.84
C GLY A 93 -26.54 -9.64 16.56
N SER A 94 -26.43 -9.06 15.36
CA SER A 94 -26.28 -9.85 14.11
C SER A 94 -24.83 -9.87 13.62
N PRO A 95 -24.32 -11.01 13.11
CA PRO A 95 -23.04 -11.04 12.38
C PRO A 95 -23.07 -10.04 11.23
N ILE A 96 -22.00 -9.28 11.05
CA ILE A 96 -21.84 -8.40 9.89
C ILE A 96 -21.77 -9.29 8.65
N GLN A 97 -22.82 -9.27 7.84
CA GLN A 97 -22.86 -9.92 6.55
C GLN A 97 -22.41 -8.87 5.52
N PRO A 98 -21.32 -9.09 4.75
CA PRO A 98 -21.02 -8.24 3.61
C PRO A 98 -22.18 -8.35 2.60
N THR A 99 -23.01 -7.31 2.52
CA THR A 99 -24.08 -7.26 1.54
C THR A 99 -23.51 -7.04 0.15
N LYS A 100 -24.05 -7.81 -0.80
CA LYS A 100 -23.76 -7.87 -2.23
C LYS A 100 -23.18 -6.57 -2.81
N VAL A 101 -21.98 -6.68 -3.37
CA VAL A 101 -21.26 -5.63 -4.10
C VAL A 101 -22.09 -5.15 -5.29
N ALA A 102 -22.58 -3.91 -5.24
CA ALA A 102 -23.19 -3.25 -6.38
C ALA A 102 -22.13 -2.36 -7.05
N GLY A 103 -21.79 -2.65 -8.30
CA GLY A 103 -20.88 -1.81 -9.08
C GLY A 103 -21.54 -0.46 -9.35
N THR A 104 -20.97 0.62 -8.82
CA THR A 104 -21.37 1.99 -9.15
C THR A 104 -20.44 2.55 -10.21
N LYS A 105 -21.02 2.97 -11.34
CA LYS A 105 -20.32 3.65 -12.42
C LYS A 105 -20.02 5.08 -11.96
N LEU A 106 -18.78 5.39 -11.61
CA LEU A 106 -18.39 6.74 -11.20
C LEU A 106 -18.18 7.65 -12.41
N ALA A 107 -18.67 8.89 -12.29
CA ALA A 107 -18.52 9.94 -13.29
C ALA A 107 -17.06 10.44 -13.34
N GLY A 108 -16.58 10.74 -14.55
CA GLY A 108 -15.18 11.07 -14.83
C GLY A 108 -14.68 12.35 -14.17
N GLY A 109 -14.14 12.22 -12.95
CA GLY A 109 -13.11 13.10 -12.43
C GLY A 109 -11.74 12.63 -12.91
N ALA A 110 -10.79 13.55 -13.08
CA ALA A 110 -9.44 13.26 -13.57
C ALA A 110 -8.83 12.07 -12.82
N ALA A 111 -8.56 11.00 -13.56
CA ALA A 111 -8.01 9.76 -13.02
C ALA A 111 -6.57 10.01 -12.55
N ASN A 112 -6.33 9.88 -11.25
CA ASN A 112 -4.99 9.62 -10.76
C ASN A 112 -4.72 8.14 -11.06
N ASN A 113 -3.68 7.91 -11.85
CA ASN A 113 -3.66 6.74 -12.73
C ASN A 113 -3.10 5.48 -12.09
N ASN A 114 -2.42 5.49 -10.94
CA ASN A 114 -1.61 4.31 -10.56
C ASN A 114 -2.13 3.51 -9.36
N ALA A 115 -2.60 4.17 -8.31
CA ALA A 115 -3.44 3.62 -7.27
C ALA A 115 -3.85 4.78 -6.37
N THR A 116 -4.91 4.60 -5.61
CA THR A 116 -5.19 5.42 -4.44
C THR A 116 -5.79 4.46 -3.44
N ALA A 117 -5.12 4.18 -2.32
CA ALA A 117 -5.84 3.66 -1.18
C ALA A 117 -6.88 4.70 -0.77
N LEU A 118 -8.12 4.51 -1.22
CA LEU A 118 -9.22 4.99 -0.41
C LEU A 118 -9.29 4.06 0.79
N HIS A 119 -8.87 4.60 1.92
CA HIS A 119 -9.13 4.07 3.23
C HIS A 119 -10.61 3.69 3.35
N TYR A 120 -10.92 2.40 3.32
CA TYR A 120 -11.96 1.90 4.20
C TYR A 120 -11.24 1.43 5.46
N THR A 121 -11.05 2.37 6.38
CA THR A 121 -10.72 2.00 7.76
C THR A 121 -11.96 1.30 8.30
N THR A 122 -11.96 -0.03 8.33
CA THR A 122 -12.71 -0.75 9.36
C THR A 122 -12.05 -0.44 10.71
N GLY A 123 -12.29 0.79 11.21
CA GLY A 123 -11.71 1.25 12.48
C GLY A 123 -11.63 2.76 12.73
N MET A 124 -11.81 3.65 11.75
CA MET A 124 -11.91 5.10 12.03
C MET A 124 -13.08 5.70 11.25
N PHE A 125 -14.25 5.58 11.86
CA PHE A 125 -15.36 6.47 11.57
C PHE A 125 -15.01 7.84 12.17
N GLY A 126 -15.03 8.89 11.35
CA GLY A 126 -15.04 10.29 11.79
C GLY A 126 -16.37 10.66 12.46
N GLY A 127 -16.77 9.88 13.47
CA GLY A 127 -17.94 10.11 14.31
C GLY A 127 -17.51 10.48 15.71
N THR A 128 -18.32 11.31 16.36
CA THR A 128 -18.24 11.66 17.79
C THR A 128 -17.92 10.45 18.67
N GLU A 129 -17.22 10.65 19.79
CA GLU A 129 -16.60 9.67 20.71
C GLU A 129 -17.40 8.39 21.07
N ALA A 130 -18.70 8.31 20.77
CA ALA A 130 -19.56 7.15 20.95
C ALA A 130 -19.46 6.06 19.85
N GLN A 131 -18.67 6.24 18.78
CA GLN A 131 -18.52 5.24 17.69
C GLN A 131 -17.17 4.51 17.69
N ARG A 132 -16.51 4.43 18.84
CA ARG A 132 -15.28 3.64 19.00
C ARG A 132 -15.59 2.13 18.99
N VAL A 133 -14.92 1.44 18.06
CA VAL A 133 -14.67 -0.01 18.00
C VAL A 133 -15.89 -0.88 17.69
N VAL A 134 -16.09 -1.16 16.40
CA VAL A 134 -16.64 -2.45 15.97
C VAL A 134 -15.47 -3.26 15.43
N GLN A 135 -14.96 -4.13 16.29
CA GLN A 135 -13.93 -5.11 15.97
C GLN A 135 -14.55 -6.11 14.98
N MET A 136 -14.30 -5.95 13.68
CA MET A 136 -14.61 -7.02 12.73
C MET A 136 -13.71 -8.20 13.10
N GLN A 137 -14.32 -9.34 13.39
CA GLN A 137 -13.62 -10.59 13.73
C GLN A 137 -12.89 -11.22 12.52
N ASN A 138 -12.86 -10.54 11.36
CA ASN A 138 -12.07 -10.93 10.20
C ASN A 138 -10.86 -10.00 10.07
N THR A 139 -9.67 -10.60 10.19
CA THR A 139 -8.34 -10.03 9.95
C THR A 139 -8.08 -9.86 8.45
N ASP A 140 -9.03 -9.34 7.68
CA ASP A 140 -8.84 -9.17 6.24
C ASP A 140 -8.35 -7.74 5.96
N LEU A 141 -7.22 -7.62 5.27
CA LEU A 141 -6.67 -6.34 4.82
C LEU A 141 -7.23 -6.02 3.44
N TYR A 142 -7.93 -4.89 3.29
CA TYR A 142 -8.46 -4.44 2.01
C TYR A 142 -7.63 -3.29 1.46
N ILE A 143 -7.06 -3.48 0.28
CA ILE A 143 -6.30 -2.45 -0.44
C ILE A 143 -7.10 -2.05 -1.68
N LYS A 144 -7.39 -0.76 -1.81
CA LYS A 144 -8.02 -0.23 -3.00
C LYS A 144 -6.96 0.01 -4.07
N ILE A 145 -7.15 -0.59 -5.25
CA ILE A 145 -6.23 -0.47 -6.37
C ILE A 145 -6.86 0.35 -7.50
N GLY A 146 -6.03 1.21 -8.09
CA GLY A 146 -6.39 2.06 -9.22
C GLY A 146 -6.63 1.29 -10.51
N VAL A 147 -7.27 1.94 -11.48
CA VAL A 147 -7.61 1.33 -12.78
C VAL A 147 -6.38 0.85 -13.58
N ASN A 148 -5.20 1.47 -13.44
CA ASN A 148 -4.00 1.01 -14.14
C ASN A 148 -3.11 0.06 -13.34
N PHE A 149 -3.46 -0.30 -12.11
CA PHE A 149 -2.67 -1.25 -11.32
C PHE A 149 -2.43 -2.57 -12.08
N GLY A 150 -3.45 -3.04 -12.80
CA GLY A 150 -3.37 -4.22 -13.66
C GLY A 150 -2.48 -4.09 -14.90
N ASN A 151 -2.07 -2.89 -15.25
CA ASN A 151 -1.19 -2.59 -16.38
C ASN A 151 0.24 -2.32 -15.93
N LEU A 152 0.47 -2.08 -14.64
CA LEU A 152 1.81 -1.95 -14.08
C LEU A 152 2.59 -3.27 -14.23
N PRO A 153 3.92 -3.22 -14.41
CA PRO A 153 4.75 -4.42 -14.31
C PRO A 153 4.59 -5.07 -12.92
N LYS A 154 4.81 -6.39 -12.84
CA LYS A 154 4.72 -7.09 -11.55
C LYS A 154 5.84 -6.66 -10.59
N THR A 155 7.05 -6.55 -11.13
CA THR A 155 8.23 -5.97 -10.48
C THR A 155 9.04 -5.22 -11.52
N SER A 156 9.79 -4.22 -11.09
CA SER A 156 10.82 -3.56 -11.85
C SER A 156 12.12 -4.30 -11.53
N LEU A 157 12.57 -5.20 -12.41
CA LEU A 157 13.83 -5.93 -12.20
C LEU A 157 15.00 -4.95 -12.32
N GLY A 158 15.40 -4.39 -11.18
CA GLY A 158 16.61 -3.58 -11.03
C GLY A 158 16.38 -2.08 -10.98
N LEU A 159 17.32 -1.40 -10.31
CA LEU A 159 17.34 0.04 -10.07
C LEU A 159 17.00 0.88 -11.30
N ALA A 160 17.44 0.51 -12.50
CA ALA A 160 17.20 1.30 -13.71
C ALA A 160 15.71 1.42 -14.11
N ALA A 161 14.85 0.47 -13.72
CA ALA A 161 13.41 0.54 -13.99
C ALA A 161 12.62 1.29 -12.89
N SER A 162 13.09 1.26 -11.65
CA SER A 162 12.51 1.97 -10.49
C SER A 162 12.68 3.50 -10.51
N TRP A 163 13.54 4.06 -11.39
CA TRP A 163 13.88 5.49 -11.32
C TRP A 163 12.69 6.42 -11.56
N ASN A 164 11.78 6.00 -12.45
CA ASN A 164 10.61 6.79 -12.86
C ASN A 164 9.30 5.98 -12.84
N GLY A 165 9.35 4.66 -12.58
CA GLY A 165 8.21 3.78 -12.71
C GLY A 165 7.79 3.19 -11.37
N GLN A 166 6.48 3.24 -11.10
CA GLN A 166 5.84 2.42 -10.07
C GLN A 166 5.55 1.02 -10.63
N ASP A 167 5.55 0.02 -9.76
CA ASP A 167 5.13 -1.33 -10.11
C ASP A 167 4.14 -1.88 -9.08
N ARG A 168 3.59 -3.07 -9.34
CA ARG A 168 2.57 -3.64 -8.44
C ARG A 168 3.12 -3.99 -7.07
N LEU A 169 4.38 -4.43 -6.97
CA LEU A 169 4.98 -4.81 -5.69
C LEU A 169 5.20 -3.57 -4.82
N GLU A 170 5.85 -2.55 -5.38
CA GLU A 170 6.10 -1.25 -4.75
C GLU A 170 4.78 -0.63 -4.29
N THR A 171 3.78 -0.54 -5.18
CA THR A 171 2.48 0.04 -4.83
C THR A 171 1.82 -0.71 -3.68
N MET A 172 1.87 -2.05 -3.64
CA MET A 172 1.28 -2.79 -2.52
C MET A 172 2.05 -2.59 -1.21
N LEU A 173 3.37 -2.39 -1.27
CA LEU A 173 4.21 -2.10 -0.11
C LEU A 173 4.00 -0.67 0.40
N HIS A 174 3.84 0.29 -0.50
CA HIS A 174 3.41 1.67 -0.23
C HIS A 174 2.12 1.63 0.59
N GLU A 175 1.09 0.95 0.10
CA GLU A 175 -0.22 0.90 0.78
C GLU A 175 -0.17 0.15 2.12
N LEU A 176 0.64 -0.91 2.21
CA LEU A 176 0.86 -1.60 3.48
C LEU A 176 1.57 -0.70 4.50
N SER A 177 2.46 0.20 4.06
CA SER A 177 3.16 1.12 4.96
C SER A 177 2.20 2.11 5.63
N HIS A 178 1.18 2.61 4.91
CA HIS A 178 0.13 3.45 5.49
C HIS A 178 -0.58 2.72 6.63
N TYR A 179 -0.98 1.46 6.38
CA TYR A 179 -1.70 0.66 7.37
C TYR A 179 -0.86 0.37 8.61
N VAL A 180 0.41 -0.03 8.42
CA VAL A 180 1.24 -0.52 9.52
C VAL A 180 1.90 0.63 10.28
N HIS A 181 2.43 1.61 9.56
CA HIS A 181 3.27 2.69 10.10
C HIS A 181 2.55 4.03 10.20
N GLY A 182 1.39 4.21 9.57
CA GLY A 182 0.72 5.50 9.52
C GLY A 182 1.50 6.53 8.70
N THR A 183 2.26 6.07 7.69
CA THR A 183 2.92 6.93 6.72
C THR A 183 1.91 7.81 5.99
N ALA A 184 2.38 8.86 5.34
CA ALA A 184 1.58 9.78 4.54
C ALA A 184 2.12 9.83 3.10
N ASP A 185 1.32 10.44 2.24
CA ASP A 185 1.75 10.88 0.92
C ASP A 185 2.35 12.28 1.05
N GLU A 186 3.64 12.34 1.33
CA GLU A 186 4.34 13.59 1.59
C GLU A 186 4.49 14.41 0.31
N LYS A 187 4.45 15.73 0.46
CA LYS A 187 4.72 16.66 -0.63
C LYS A 187 6.20 16.99 -0.74
N LEU A 188 6.64 17.55 -1.85
CA LEU A 188 7.92 18.25 -1.90
C LEU A 188 7.81 19.61 -1.19
N ASP A 189 8.94 20.29 -1.03
CA ASP A 189 9.00 21.63 -0.42
C ASP A 189 8.21 22.70 -1.20
N ASP A 190 7.85 22.43 -2.46
CA ASP A 190 6.97 23.29 -3.25
C ASP A 190 5.52 23.32 -2.72
N GLY A 191 5.16 22.40 -1.81
CA GLY A 191 3.82 22.29 -1.20
C GLY A 191 2.71 21.85 -2.17
N VAL A 192 3.06 21.56 -3.43
CA VAL A 192 2.13 21.24 -4.51
C VAL A 192 2.33 19.79 -4.98
N THR A 193 3.57 19.42 -5.26
CA THR A 193 3.92 18.12 -5.84
C THR A 193 3.96 17.07 -4.74
N THR A 194 3.14 16.02 -4.85
CA THR A 194 3.29 14.83 -3.99
C THR A 194 4.51 14.03 -4.43
N ALA A 195 5.29 13.51 -3.49
CA ALA A 195 6.53 12.78 -3.74
C ALA A 195 6.29 11.33 -4.20
N TYR A 196 5.52 11.17 -5.28
CA TYR A 196 5.27 9.89 -5.94
C TYR A 196 6.36 9.56 -6.97
N GLY A 197 6.68 8.28 -7.12
CA GLY A 197 7.74 7.80 -7.99
C GLY A 197 9.14 8.01 -7.42
N GLY A 198 10.09 7.22 -7.95
CA GLY A 198 11.44 7.12 -7.39
C GLY A 198 12.24 8.43 -7.47
N GLN A 199 11.96 9.30 -8.44
CA GLN A 199 12.62 10.61 -8.55
C GLN A 199 12.22 11.53 -7.39
N ASP A 200 10.91 11.72 -7.18
CA ASP A 200 10.42 12.70 -6.20
C ASP A 200 10.57 12.17 -4.77
N ALA A 201 10.44 10.85 -4.55
CA ALA A 201 10.77 10.23 -3.27
C ALA A 201 12.24 10.47 -2.85
N ARG A 202 13.19 10.40 -3.80
CA ARG A 202 14.60 10.75 -3.54
C ARG A 202 14.79 12.23 -3.26
N LEU A 203 14.13 13.08 -4.05
CA LEU A 203 14.17 14.52 -3.83
C LEU A 203 13.66 14.87 -2.43
N LEU A 204 12.57 14.24 -1.99
CA LEU A 204 12.06 14.39 -0.63
C LEU A 204 13.11 13.98 0.42
N ALA A 205 13.81 12.87 0.22
CA ALA A 205 14.88 12.43 1.13
C ALA A 205 16.04 13.44 1.22
N THR A 206 16.30 14.22 0.17
CA THR A 206 17.28 15.32 0.22
C THR A 206 16.74 16.59 0.88
N GLN A 207 15.43 16.82 0.82
CA GLN A 207 14.76 17.98 1.42
C GLN A 207 14.52 17.80 2.92
N SER A 208 14.03 16.62 3.33
CA SER A 208 13.71 16.35 4.73
C SER A 208 13.74 14.84 5.04
N VAL A 209 14.69 14.47 5.90
CA VAL A 209 14.82 13.10 6.43
C VAL A 209 13.56 12.63 7.14
N ASP A 210 12.94 13.49 7.96
CA ASP A 210 11.77 13.11 8.74
C ASP A 210 10.54 12.89 7.86
N ARG A 211 10.36 13.71 6.82
CA ARG A 211 9.28 13.54 5.84
C ARG A 211 9.51 12.31 4.99
N ALA A 212 10.73 12.06 4.53
CA ALA A 212 11.03 10.82 3.79
C ALA A 212 10.77 9.56 4.64
N LYS A 213 11.07 9.59 5.95
CA LYS A 213 10.71 8.50 6.88
C LYS A 213 9.21 8.33 7.06
N ASN A 214 8.44 9.40 6.86
CA ASN A 214 6.98 9.40 6.91
C ASN A 214 6.33 9.11 5.54
N ASN A 215 7.06 9.14 4.42
CA ASN A 215 6.47 9.02 3.08
C ASN A 215 6.32 7.56 2.63
N ALA A 216 5.10 7.14 2.29
CA ALA A 216 4.82 5.74 1.91
C ALA A 216 5.63 5.27 0.69
N GLU A 217 5.83 6.14 -0.29
CA GLU A 217 6.60 5.85 -1.49
C GLU A 217 8.06 5.46 -1.17
N ASN A 218 8.69 6.16 -0.23
CA ASN A 218 10.07 5.87 0.19
C ASN A 218 10.19 4.48 0.84
N TRP A 219 9.14 4.03 1.55
CA TRP A 219 9.07 2.67 2.09
C TRP A 219 8.92 1.62 1.00
N GLY A 220 8.01 1.85 0.04
CA GLY A 220 7.80 0.98 -1.11
C GLY A 220 9.11 0.69 -1.85
N PHE A 221 9.81 1.75 -2.27
CA PHE A 221 11.06 1.63 -3.02
C PHE A 221 12.22 1.00 -2.23
N LEU A 222 12.38 1.31 -0.93
CA LEU A 222 13.44 0.66 -0.13
C LEU A 222 13.22 -0.85 -0.05
N ILE A 223 11.98 -1.27 0.26
CA ILE A 223 11.66 -2.69 0.42
C ILE A 223 11.75 -3.41 -0.92
N GLU A 224 11.33 -2.78 -2.03
CA GLU A 224 11.50 -3.34 -3.36
C GLU A 224 13.00 -3.54 -3.71
N GLU A 225 13.82 -2.49 -3.55
CA GLU A 225 15.25 -2.54 -3.90
C GLU A 225 16.04 -3.56 -3.06
N LEU A 226 15.82 -3.58 -1.75
CA LEU A 226 16.50 -4.52 -0.87
C LEU A 226 15.82 -5.89 -0.86
N GLY A 227 14.57 -5.98 -1.28
CA GLY A 227 13.79 -7.21 -1.23
C GLY A 227 13.89 -8.08 -2.48
N THR A 228 14.20 -7.47 -3.61
CA THR A 228 14.40 -8.15 -4.91
C THR A 228 15.87 -8.37 -5.23
#